data_AF-A0A7S1QYY8-F1
#
_entry.id   AF-A0A7S1QYY8-F1
#
_cell.length_a   1.000
_cell.length_b   1.000
_cell.length_c   1.000
_cell.angle_alpha   90.00
_cell.angle_beta   90.00
_cell.angle_gamma   90.00
#
_symmetry.space_group_name_H-M   'P 1'
#
loop_
_entity.id
_entity.type
_entity.pdbx_description
1 polymer ?
#
loop_
_entity_poly.entity_id
_entity_poly.type
_entity_poly.pdbx_seq_one_letter_code
_entity_poly.pdbx_strand_id
1 'polypeptide(L)'
;DPEEPQPPKPTAAADLDLAGHLTSFAAATRSFVLACACVYGLHGGESYPAFGGGASLRWEWVWPIVLRNLVATWLICGFWDWFLYFGPVSAKLAKFKLNPKYPSIEQFRHDALWTTVASLTGAALEVLCCWCWANGHFGDFDRTLMQSPLKTAILAVSITHWRVPHFWLIHRAMHPLRNGLAGAIGFDPGRFLYRRVHS
;
A
#
# COMPACT_ATOMS: atom_id res chain seq x y z
N ASP A 1 -3.24 17.98 -31.95
CA ASP A 1 -2.26 18.35 -30.91
C ASP A 1 -0.88 17.90 -31.30
N PRO A 2 0.17 18.73 -31.11
CA PRO A 2 1.54 18.26 -31.26
C PRO A 2 1.74 17.04 -30.37
N GLU A 3 2.35 15.98 -30.89
CA GLU A 3 2.56 14.72 -30.17
C GLU A 3 3.20 15.01 -28.81
N GLU A 4 2.44 14.80 -27.72
CA GLU A 4 2.99 14.87 -26.36
C GLU A 4 4.17 13.89 -26.31
N PRO A 5 5.38 14.35 -25.89
CA PRO A 5 6.53 13.48 -25.86
C PRO A 5 6.25 12.30 -24.93
N GLN A 6 6.33 11.08 -25.47
CA GLN A 6 6.06 9.88 -24.69
C GLN A 6 7.07 9.77 -23.53
N PRO A 7 6.61 9.55 -22.28
CA PRO A 7 7.53 9.30 -21.19
C PRO A 7 8.36 8.04 -21.51
N PRO A 8 9.68 8.07 -21.27
CA PRO A 8 10.54 6.94 -21.56
C PRO A 8 10.07 5.73 -20.77
N LYS A 9 10.04 4.55 -21.42
CA LYS A 9 9.72 3.30 -20.72
C LYS A 9 10.77 3.09 -19.62
N PRO A 10 10.36 2.95 -18.35
CA PRO A 10 11.32 2.70 -17.28
C PRO A 10 12.07 1.40 -17.57
N THR A 11 13.39 1.48 -17.63
CA THR A 11 14.24 0.29 -17.72
C THR A 11 14.52 -0.14 -16.29
N ALA A 12 14.05 -1.32 -15.90
CA ALA A 12 14.32 -1.83 -14.56
C ALA A 12 15.83 -2.10 -14.43
N ALA A 13 16.51 -1.30 -13.61
CA ALA A 13 17.87 -1.59 -13.18
C ALA A 13 17.82 -2.75 -12.17
N ALA A 14 18.77 -3.68 -12.26
CA ALA A 14 18.86 -4.80 -11.32
C ALA A 14 19.09 -4.32 -9.88
N ASP A 15 19.83 -3.21 -9.75
CA ASP A 15 20.13 -2.56 -8.48
C ASP A 15 19.67 -1.10 -8.50
N LEU A 16 19.28 -0.59 -7.33
CA LEU A 16 19.01 0.83 -7.16
C LEU A 16 20.33 1.59 -7.12
N ASP A 17 20.39 2.73 -7.80
CA ASP A 17 21.46 3.69 -7.60
C ASP A 17 21.27 4.45 -6.28
N LEU A 18 22.24 5.31 -5.92
CA LEU A 18 22.17 6.09 -4.68
C LEU A 18 20.88 6.92 -4.60
N ALA A 19 20.45 7.52 -5.71
CA ALA A 19 19.22 8.31 -5.77
C ALA A 19 17.98 7.43 -5.52
N GLY A 20 17.93 6.22 -6.11
CA GLY A 20 16.89 5.23 -5.89
C GLY A 20 16.83 4.75 -4.44
N HIS A 21 17.98 4.52 -3.80
CA HIS A 21 18.05 4.18 -2.38
C HIS A 21 17.53 5.31 -1.48
N LEU A 22 17.97 6.56 -1.72
CA LEU A 22 17.53 7.73 -0.95
C LEU A 22 16.03 7.99 -1.12
N THR A 23 15.50 7.82 -2.33
CA THR A 23 14.07 7.98 -2.62
C THR A 23 13.25 6.89 -1.94
N SER A 24 13.73 5.65 -1.95
CA SER A 24 13.09 4.52 -1.26
C SER A 24 13.09 4.72 0.26
N PHE A 25 14.20 5.20 0.81
CA PHE A 25 14.32 5.55 2.22
C PHE A 25 13.31 6.66 2.59
N ALA A 26 13.27 7.76 1.83
CA ALA A 26 12.32 8.85 2.07
C ALA A 26 10.86 8.38 2.00
N ALA A 27 10.52 7.51 1.05
CA ALA A 27 9.19 6.92 0.95
C ALA A 27 8.84 6.05 2.17
N ALA A 28 9.78 5.25 2.68
CA ALA A 28 9.61 4.45 3.88
C ALA A 28 9.47 5.32 5.13
N THR A 29 10.33 6.33 5.30
CA THR A 29 10.25 7.29 6.41
C THR A 29 8.90 8.00 6.42
N ARG A 30 8.41 8.46 5.26
CA ARG A 30 7.07 9.06 5.14
C ARG A 30 5.98 8.10 5.61
N SER A 31 6.00 6.84 5.17
CA SER A 31 5.01 5.84 5.60
C SER A 31 5.07 5.57 7.10
N PHE A 32 6.27 5.48 7.69
CA PHE A 32 6.46 5.31 9.12
C PHE A 32 5.93 6.51 9.93
N VAL A 33 6.24 7.73 9.49
CA VAL A 33 5.76 8.97 10.12
C VAL A 33 4.24 9.07 10.05
N LEU A 34 3.63 8.74 8.91
CA LEU A 34 2.17 8.70 8.77
C LEU A 34 1.54 7.67 9.72
N ALA A 35 2.13 6.48 9.85
CA ALA A 35 1.65 5.49 10.82
C ALA A 35 1.74 6.01 12.26
N CYS A 36 2.84 6.67 12.62
CA CYS A 36 2.99 7.31 13.94
C CYS A 36 1.96 8.42 14.15
N ALA A 37 1.69 9.25 13.15
CA ALA A 37 0.67 10.29 13.21
C ALA A 37 -0.73 9.71 13.40
N CYS A 38 -1.05 8.58 12.75
CA CYS A 38 -2.31 7.87 12.97
C CYS A 38 -2.42 7.34 14.41
N VAL A 39 -1.41 6.61 14.89
CA VAL A 39 -1.45 5.97 16.22
C VAL A 39 -1.39 6.99 17.36
N TYR A 40 -0.41 7.90 17.32
CA TYR A 40 -0.13 8.82 18.41
C TYR A 40 -0.83 10.17 18.26
N GLY A 41 -1.01 10.64 17.03
CA GLY A 41 -1.67 11.93 16.76
C GLY A 41 -3.19 11.84 16.75
N LEU A 42 -3.76 10.96 15.90
CA LEU A 42 -5.21 10.85 15.74
C LEU A 42 -5.89 10.09 16.89
N HIS A 43 -5.26 9.03 17.39
CA HIS A 43 -5.80 8.23 18.50
C HIS A 43 -5.17 8.58 19.86
N GLY A 44 -4.41 9.69 19.97
CA GLY A 44 -3.84 10.14 21.24
C GLY A 44 -2.90 9.14 21.92
N GLY A 45 -2.32 8.20 21.17
CA GLY A 45 -1.43 7.15 21.69
C GLY A 45 -2.19 6.12 22.50
N GLU A 46 -2.51 6.42 23.77
CA GLU A 46 -3.06 5.44 24.72
C GLU A 46 -4.44 4.89 24.35
N SER A 47 -5.23 5.63 23.55
CA SER A 47 -6.55 5.17 23.12
C SER A 47 -6.53 4.36 21.82
N TYR A 48 -5.35 4.11 21.25
CA TYR A 48 -5.25 3.28 20.05
C TYR A 48 -5.71 1.84 20.33
N PRO A 49 -6.58 1.23 19.49
CA PRO A 49 -7.21 -0.05 19.82
C PRO A 49 -6.23 -1.19 20.12
N ALA A 50 -5.03 -1.19 19.53
CA ALA A 50 -4.01 -2.19 19.81
C ALA A 50 -3.56 -2.22 21.28
N PHE A 51 -3.78 -1.14 22.06
CA PHE A 51 -3.33 -1.03 23.45
C PHE A 51 -4.36 -1.49 24.49
N GLY A 52 -5.34 -2.30 24.06
CA GLY A 52 -6.28 -3.01 24.92
C GLY A 52 -7.74 -2.84 24.48
N GLY A 53 -8.09 -1.69 23.91
CA GLY A 53 -9.46 -1.40 23.45
C GLY A 53 -9.96 -2.35 22.35
N GLY A 54 -9.04 -2.94 21.59
CA GLY A 54 -9.29 -3.88 20.50
C GLY A 54 -9.46 -5.33 20.91
N ALA A 55 -9.46 -5.66 22.21
CA ALA A 55 -9.56 -7.05 22.67
C ALA A 55 -10.84 -7.73 22.18
N SER A 56 -11.95 -6.98 22.13
CA SER A 56 -13.19 -7.37 21.48
C SER A 56 -13.39 -6.62 20.16
N LEU A 57 -13.72 -7.33 19.09
CA LEU A 57 -14.10 -6.74 17.81
C LEU A 57 -15.42 -5.97 17.97
N ARG A 58 -15.34 -4.64 18.09
CA ARG A 58 -16.48 -3.74 18.21
C ARG A 58 -16.45 -2.74 17.07
N TRP A 59 -17.61 -2.48 16.49
CA TRP A 59 -17.72 -1.55 15.36
C TRP A 59 -17.15 -0.17 15.70
N GLU A 60 -17.37 0.30 16.93
CA GLU A 60 -16.94 1.61 17.48
C GLU A 60 -15.50 2.00 17.15
N TRP A 61 -14.56 1.05 17.20
CA TRP A 61 -13.15 1.31 16.89
C TRP A 61 -12.71 0.76 15.52
N VAL A 62 -13.48 -0.17 14.94
CA VAL A 62 -13.20 -0.74 13.62
C VAL A 62 -13.54 0.25 12.49
N TRP A 63 -14.73 0.87 12.54
CA TRP A 63 -15.18 1.75 11.46
C TRP A 63 -14.32 2.99 11.26
N PRO A 64 -13.75 3.65 12.30
CA PRO A 64 -12.85 4.77 12.10
C PRO A 64 -11.58 4.38 11.35
N ILE A 65 -11.04 3.17 11.61
CA ILE A 65 -9.86 2.65 10.88
C ILE A 65 -10.21 2.44 9.41
N VAL A 66 -11.34 1.79 9.13
CA VAL A 66 -11.81 1.53 7.77
C VAL A 66 -12.04 2.84 7.02
N LEU A 67 -12.76 3.79 7.62
CA LEU A 67 -13.03 5.09 7.00
C LEU A 67 -11.75 5.88 6.78
N ARG A 68 -10.86 5.95 7.77
CA ARG A 68 -9.59 6.68 7.67
C ARG A 68 -8.74 6.13 6.52
N ASN A 69 -8.61 4.81 6.41
CA ASN A 69 -7.81 4.21 5.34
C ASN A 69 -8.44 4.45 3.97
N LEU A 70 -9.75 4.27 3.83
CA LEU A 70 -10.46 4.54 2.58
C LEU A 70 -10.32 6.00 2.13
N VAL A 71 -10.64 6.94 3.03
CA VAL A 71 -10.57 8.38 2.74
C VAL A 71 -9.13 8.80 2.45
N ALA A 72 -8.16 8.36 3.25
CA ALA A 72 -6.76 8.66 2.99
C ALA A 72 -6.28 8.10 1.64
N THR A 73 -6.64 6.85 1.30
CA THR A 73 -6.31 6.27 -0.01
C THR A 73 -6.93 7.08 -1.14
N TRP A 74 -8.22 7.39 -1.07
CA TRP A 74 -8.91 8.13 -2.13
C TRP A 74 -8.40 9.55 -2.26
N LEU A 75 -8.14 10.24 -1.16
CA LEU A 75 -7.56 11.57 -1.18
C LEU A 75 -6.15 11.55 -1.74
N ILE A 76 -5.27 10.64 -1.30
CA ILE A 76 -3.89 10.61 -1.76
C ILE A 76 -3.81 10.16 -3.22
N CYS A 77 -4.38 9.01 -3.56
CA CYS A 77 -4.34 8.46 -4.92
C CYS A 77 -5.13 9.35 -5.88
N GLY A 78 -6.35 9.75 -5.52
CA GLY A 78 -7.18 10.62 -6.34
C GLY A 78 -6.58 12.02 -6.51
N PHE A 79 -5.91 12.57 -5.49
CA PHE A 79 -5.16 13.81 -5.64
C PHE A 79 -4.00 13.65 -6.61
N TRP A 80 -3.22 12.56 -6.54
CA TRP A 80 -2.12 12.33 -7.47
C TRP A 80 -2.61 12.13 -8.90
N ASP A 81 -3.72 11.42 -9.11
CA ASP A 81 -4.34 11.28 -10.44
C ASP A 81 -4.82 12.63 -10.96
N TRP A 82 -5.51 13.41 -10.12
CA TRP A 82 -5.90 14.77 -10.49
C TRP A 82 -4.70 15.65 -10.79
N PHE A 83 -3.68 15.66 -9.94
CA PHE A 83 -2.51 16.50 -10.08
C PHE A 83 -1.69 16.19 -11.33
N LEU A 84 -1.47 14.90 -11.62
CA LEU A 84 -0.66 14.45 -12.76
C LEU A 84 -1.39 14.56 -14.09
N TYR A 85 -2.72 14.42 -14.10
CA TYR A 85 -3.45 14.22 -15.35
C TYR A 85 -4.57 15.22 -15.63
N PHE A 86 -5.27 15.72 -14.61
CA PHE A 86 -6.44 16.62 -14.79
C PHE A 86 -6.20 18.07 -14.37
N GLY A 87 -5.20 18.32 -13.54
CA GLY A 87 -4.93 19.61 -12.94
C GLY A 87 -4.35 20.62 -13.92
N PRO A 88 -4.35 21.92 -13.56
CA PRO A 88 -3.87 23.00 -14.43
C PRO A 88 -2.37 22.90 -14.78
N VAL A 89 -1.62 22.06 -14.06
CA VAL A 89 -0.19 21.82 -14.27
C VAL A 89 0.12 20.52 -15.01
N SER A 90 -0.88 19.69 -15.34
CA SER A 90 -0.73 18.37 -15.97
C SER A 90 0.16 18.40 -17.23
N ALA A 91 -0.02 19.40 -18.10
CA ALA A 91 0.80 19.56 -19.31
C ALA A 91 2.31 19.76 -19.00
N LYS A 92 2.63 20.46 -17.90
CA LYS A 92 4.03 20.65 -17.45
C LYS A 92 4.61 19.40 -16.79
N LEU A 93 3.75 18.47 -16.39
CA LEU A 93 4.10 17.21 -15.75
C LEU A 93 4.14 16.03 -16.72
N ALA A 94 4.01 16.26 -18.04
CA ALA A 94 3.98 15.20 -19.05
C ALA A 94 5.12 14.16 -18.89
N LYS A 95 6.33 14.61 -18.58
CA LYS A 95 7.51 13.74 -18.35
C LYS A 95 7.46 12.89 -17.07
N PHE A 96 6.58 13.23 -16.14
CA PHE A 96 6.40 12.56 -14.84
C PHE A 96 5.10 11.76 -14.77
N LYS A 97 4.28 11.77 -15.84
CA LYS A 97 3.09 10.94 -15.94
C LYS A 97 3.51 9.46 -15.89
N LEU A 98 2.82 8.67 -15.07
CA LEU A 98 3.08 7.23 -14.94
C LEU A 98 2.66 6.48 -16.21
N ASN A 99 1.60 6.95 -16.87
CA ASN A 99 1.08 6.40 -18.11
C ASN A 99 1.22 7.42 -19.25
N PRO A 100 1.79 7.03 -20.42
CA PRO A 100 1.90 7.89 -21.61
C PRO A 100 0.56 8.38 -22.12
N LYS A 101 -0.46 7.51 -22.02
CA LYS A 101 -1.82 7.76 -22.47
C LYS A 101 -2.71 7.65 -21.26
N TYR A 102 -3.57 8.65 -21.06
CA TYR A 102 -4.49 8.61 -19.93
C TYR A 102 -5.44 7.41 -20.05
N PRO A 103 -5.69 6.66 -18.96
CA PRO A 103 -6.62 5.53 -18.97
C PRO A 103 -8.02 5.94 -19.43
N SER A 104 -8.72 5.01 -20.08
CA SER A 104 -10.14 5.18 -20.38
C SER A 104 -10.96 5.28 -19.08
N ILE A 105 -12.19 5.80 -19.14
CA ILE A 105 -13.09 5.83 -17.98
C ILE A 105 -13.30 4.43 -17.39
N GLU A 106 -13.32 3.39 -18.24
CA GLU A 106 -13.42 2.00 -17.80
C GLU A 106 -12.19 1.56 -16.99
N GLN A 107 -10.99 1.88 -17.47
CA GLN A 107 -9.75 1.61 -16.75
C GLN A 107 -9.69 2.40 -15.44
N PHE A 108 -10.12 3.65 -15.43
CA PHE A 108 -10.19 4.45 -14.20
C PHE A 108 -11.15 3.83 -13.16
N ARG A 109 -12.33 3.36 -13.59
CA ARG A 109 -13.29 2.65 -12.71
C ARG A 109 -12.71 1.35 -12.18
N HIS A 110 -12.01 0.59 -13.03
CA HIS A 110 -11.31 -0.63 -12.65
C HIS A 110 -10.25 -0.35 -11.58
N ASP A 111 -9.40 0.65 -11.80
CA ASP A 111 -8.30 0.98 -10.89
C ASP A 111 -8.82 1.55 -9.57
N ALA A 112 -9.88 2.37 -9.60
CA ALA A 112 -10.55 2.85 -8.40
C ALA A 112 -11.17 1.70 -7.58
N LEU A 113 -11.77 0.71 -8.23
CA LEU A 113 -12.31 -0.47 -7.57
C LEU A 113 -11.19 -1.25 -6.86
N TRP A 114 -10.13 -1.61 -7.57
CA TRP A 114 -9.03 -2.39 -7.00
C TRP A 114 -8.25 -1.62 -5.92
N THR A 115 -8.09 -0.31 -6.09
CA THR A 115 -7.52 0.58 -5.06
C THR A 115 -8.38 0.57 -3.79
N THR A 116 -9.71 0.60 -3.95
CA THR A 116 -10.65 0.50 -2.82
C THR A 116 -10.56 -0.86 -2.13
N VAL A 117 -10.52 -1.95 -2.89
CA VAL A 117 -10.34 -3.31 -2.34
C VAL A 117 -9.02 -3.40 -1.58
N ALA A 118 -7.91 -2.90 -2.14
CA ALA A 118 -6.61 -2.90 -1.48
C ALA A 118 -6.63 -2.09 -0.17
N SER A 119 -7.31 -0.94 -0.14
CA SER A 119 -7.46 -0.13 1.07
C SER A 119 -8.28 -0.83 2.15
N LEU A 120 -9.38 -1.50 1.76
CA LEU A 120 -10.17 -2.35 2.67
C LEU A 120 -9.37 -3.52 3.21
N THR A 121 -8.55 -4.18 2.38
CA THR A 121 -7.65 -5.24 2.84
C THR A 121 -6.62 -4.71 3.83
N GLY A 122 -6.05 -3.53 3.58
CA GLY A 122 -5.14 -2.86 4.51
C GLY A 122 -5.81 -2.55 5.86
N ALA A 123 -7.04 -2.03 5.83
CA ALA A 123 -7.83 -1.78 7.04
C ALA A 123 -8.17 -3.08 7.80
N ALA A 124 -8.54 -4.14 7.09
CA ALA A 124 -8.83 -5.44 7.71
C ALA A 124 -7.58 -6.03 8.40
N LEU A 125 -6.41 -5.92 7.77
CA LEU A 125 -5.14 -6.32 8.39
C LEU A 125 -4.82 -5.47 9.62
N GLU A 126 -5.02 -4.16 9.57
CA GLU A 126 -4.80 -3.29 10.72
C GLU A 126 -5.72 -3.64 11.89
N VAL A 127 -7.01 -3.89 11.62
CA VAL A 127 -8.00 -4.33 12.62
C VAL A 127 -7.59 -5.67 13.24
N LEU A 128 -7.23 -6.64 12.41
CA LEU A 128 -6.76 -7.95 12.86
C LEU A 128 -5.51 -7.82 13.72
N CYS A 129 -4.55 -6.99 13.30
CA CYS A 129 -3.34 -6.74 14.04
C CYS A 129 -3.63 -6.07 15.40
N CYS A 130 -4.51 -5.07 15.45
CA CYS A 130 -4.94 -4.44 16.71
C CYS A 130 -5.58 -5.46 17.66
N TRP A 131 -6.44 -6.33 17.13
CA TRP A 131 -7.07 -7.40 17.90
C TRP A 131 -6.03 -8.41 18.41
N CYS A 132 -5.08 -8.82 17.58
CA CYS A 132 -4.00 -9.72 17.96
C CYS A 132 -3.11 -9.14 19.07
N TRP A 133 -2.73 -7.86 18.98
CA TRP A 133 -1.96 -7.19 20.02
C TRP A 133 -2.75 -7.04 21.33
N ALA A 134 -4.01 -6.62 21.25
CA ALA A 134 -4.84 -6.43 22.44
C ALA A 134 -5.13 -7.75 23.19
N ASN A 135 -5.09 -8.89 22.51
CA ASN A 135 -5.24 -10.23 23.10
C ASN A 135 -3.90 -10.92 23.42
N GLY A 136 -2.76 -10.25 23.21
CA GLY A 136 -1.43 -10.79 23.54
C GLY A 136 -0.90 -11.86 22.56
N HIS A 137 -1.49 -12.03 21.39
CA HIS A 137 -1.02 -13.00 20.38
C HIS A 137 0.35 -12.65 19.78
N PHE A 138 0.73 -11.37 19.79
CA PHE A 138 2.02 -10.89 19.29
C PHE A 138 3.03 -10.58 20.41
N GLY A 139 2.76 -11.02 21.64
CA GLY A 139 3.55 -10.71 22.83
C GLY A 139 3.40 -9.26 23.29
N ASP A 140 4.15 -8.88 24.33
CA ASP A 140 4.07 -7.54 24.91
C ASP A 140 4.51 -6.46 23.91
N PHE A 141 3.63 -5.49 23.70
CA PHE A 141 3.85 -4.36 22.83
C PHE A 141 4.20 -3.11 23.62
N ASP A 142 5.24 -2.42 23.16
CA ASP A 142 5.67 -1.14 23.71
C ASP A 142 4.69 -0.04 23.30
N ARG A 143 3.95 0.51 24.26
CA ARG A 143 2.97 1.59 24.05
C ARG A 143 3.60 2.89 23.54
N THR A 144 4.92 3.02 23.66
CA THR A 144 5.67 4.17 23.12
C THR A 144 6.88 3.68 22.34
N LEU A 145 7.29 4.44 21.33
CA LEU A 145 8.48 4.13 20.53
C LEU A 145 9.79 4.11 21.35
N MET A 146 9.80 4.75 22.52
CA MET A 146 10.98 4.91 23.37
C MET A 146 11.09 3.87 24.49
N GLN A 147 10.06 3.02 24.69
CA GLN A 147 10.13 1.94 25.68
C GLN A 147 11.15 0.87 25.27
N SER A 148 11.21 0.54 23.98
CA SER A 148 12.18 -0.41 23.43
C SER A 148 12.72 0.09 22.08
N PRO A 149 13.56 1.15 22.06
CA PRO A 149 13.96 1.84 20.83
C PRO A 149 14.68 0.92 19.83
N LEU A 150 15.45 -0.06 20.33
CA LEU A 150 16.11 -1.05 19.49
C LEU A 150 15.11 -2.00 18.81
N LYS A 151 14.11 -2.49 19.55
CA LYS A 151 13.03 -3.34 19.00
C LYS A 151 12.22 -2.57 17.96
N THR A 152 11.87 -1.31 18.26
CA THR A 152 11.19 -0.42 17.32
C THR A 152 12.02 -0.17 16.06
N ALA A 153 13.32 0.06 16.19
CA ALA A 153 14.22 0.24 15.04
C ALA A 153 14.32 -1.04 14.18
N ILE A 154 14.49 -2.20 14.81
CA ILE A 154 14.53 -3.49 14.11
C ILE A 154 13.21 -3.74 13.37
N LEU A 155 12.06 -3.51 14.00
CA LEU A 155 10.75 -3.66 13.37
C LEU A 155 10.56 -2.70 12.19
N ALA A 156 10.94 -1.42 12.35
CA ALA A 156 10.85 -0.43 11.28
C ALA A 156 11.70 -0.82 10.07
N VAL A 157 12.94 -1.27 10.28
CA VAL A 157 13.81 -1.75 9.21
C VAL A 157 13.27 -3.05 8.61
N SER A 158 12.79 -3.98 9.43
CA SER A 158 12.26 -5.27 8.97
C SER A 158 11.04 -5.11 8.06
N ILE A 159 10.12 -4.19 8.38
CA ILE A 159 8.94 -3.90 7.56
C ILE A 159 9.37 -3.43 6.15
N THR A 160 10.40 -2.58 6.06
CA THR A 160 10.90 -2.13 4.74
C THR A 160 11.49 -3.27 3.91
N HIS A 161 12.15 -4.23 4.56
CA HIS A 161 12.73 -5.39 3.90
C HIS A 161 11.72 -6.50 3.61
N TRP A 162 10.62 -6.59 4.37
CA TRP A 162 9.54 -7.53 4.12
C TRP A 162 8.63 -7.08 2.98
N ARG A 163 8.43 -5.78 2.82
CA ARG A 163 7.55 -5.20 1.80
C ARG A 163 7.93 -5.63 0.38
N VAL A 164 9.22 -5.63 0.05
CA VAL A 164 9.70 -5.89 -1.32
C VAL A 164 9.51 -7.37 -1.71
N PRO A 165 9.96 -8.37 -0.92
CA PRO A 165 9.66 -9.79 -1.16
C PRO A 165 8.16 -10.09 -1.17
N HIS A 166 7.39 -9.48 -0.26
CA HIS A 166 5.93 -9.63 -0.23
C HIS A 166 5.28 -9.13 -1.53
N PHE A 167 5.68 -7.94 -1.99
CA PHE A 167 5.20 -7.40 -3.27
C PHE A 167 5.59 -8.30 -4.45
N TRP A 168 6.84 -8.76 -4.49
CA TRP A 168 7.30 -9.70 -5.51
C TRP A 168 6.48 -11.00 -5.51
N LEU A 169 6.21 -11.57 -4.33
CA LEU A 169 5.47 -12.82 -4.21
C LEU A 169 4.03 -12.69 -4.72
N ILE A 170 3.32 -11.64 -4.28
CA ILE A 170 1.95 -11.38 -4.73
C ILE A 170 1.93 -11.09 -6.23
N HIS A 171 2.82 -10.22 -6.70
CA HIS A 171 2.91 -9.90 -8.13
C HIS A 171 3.23 -11.14 -8.96
N ARG A 172 4.12 -12.02 -8.50
CA ARG A 172 4.45 -13.28 -9.18
C ARG A 172 3.26 -14.24 -9.20
N ALA A 173 2.46 -14.28 -8.14
CA ALA A 173 1.25 -15.08 -8.05
C ALA A 173 0.15 -14.62 -9.02
N MET A 174 0.19 -13.35 -9.45
CA MET A 174 -0.69 -12.82 -10.49
C MET A 174 -0.26 -13.18 -11.92
N HIS A 175 0.92 -13.77 -12.12
CA HIS A 175 1.34 -14.27 -13.43
C HIS A 175 0.92 -15.73 -13.62
N PRO A 176 0.62 -16.15 -14.87
CA PRO A 176 0.27 -17.54 -15.17
C PRO A 176 1.27 -18.55 -14.61
N LEU A 177 0.73 -19.69 -14.18
CA LEU A 177 1.55 -20.82 -13.75
C LEU A 177 2.19 -21.48 -14.97
N ARG A 178 3.33 -22.16 -14.76
CA ARG A 178 3.97 -22.93 -15.83
C ARG A 178 3.00 -24.01 -16.31
N ASN A 179 2.86 -24.16 -17.64
CA ASN A 179 1.80 -24.93 -18.30
C ASN A 179 1.50 -26.33 -17.70
N GLY A 180 2.50 -27.04 -17.17
CA GLY A 180 2.32 -28.35 -16.54
C GLY A 180 1.58 -28.33 -15.20
N LEU A 181 1.72 -27.25 -14.41
CA LEU A 181 1.05 -27.12 -13.11
C LEU A 181 -0.42 -26.68 -13.25
N ALA A 182 -0.67 -25.75 -14.18
CA ALA A 182 -2.01 -25.28 -14.51
C ALA A 182 -2.90 -26.39 -15.09
N GLY A 183 -2.33 -27.26 -15.92
CA GLY A 183 -3.03 -28.41 -16.50
C GLY A 183 -3.43 -29.46 -15.46
N ALA A 184 -2.62 -29.66 -14.41
CA ALA A 184 -2.91 -30.61 -13.33
C ALA A 184 -4.05 -30.13 -12.40
N ILE A 185 -4.20 -28.81 -12.21
CA ILE A 185 -5.19 -28.22 -11.29
C ILE A 185 -6.52 -27.92 -12.02
N GLY A 186 -6.54 -27.92 -13.35
CA GLY A 186 -7.73 -27.59 -14.17
C GLY A 186 -8.12 -26.10 -14.12
N PHE A 187 -7.46 -25.30 -13.29
CA PHE A 187 -7.64 -23.86 -13.14
C PHE A 187 -6.28 -23.20 -12.92
N ASP A 188 -6.06 -22.05 -13.56
CA ASP A 188 -4.87 -21.22 -13.38
C ASP A 188 -5.27 -19.89 -12.72
N PRO A 189 -5.15 -19.77 -11.38
CA PRO A 189 -5.44 -18.55 -10.65
C PRO A 189 -4.61 -17.36 -11.16
N GLY A 190 -3.35 -17.61 -11.53
CA GLY A 190 -2.46 -16.59 -12.08
C GLY A 190 -2.99 -16.04 -13.39
N ARG A 191 -3.45 -16.89 -14.31
CA ARG A 191 -4.05 -16.45 -15.58
C ARG A 191 -5.36 -15.66 -15.39
N PHE A 192 -6.17 -16.01 -14.38
CA PHE A 192 -7.37 -15.27 -14.04
C PHE A 192 -7.01 -13.87 -13.50
N LEU A 193 -6.12 -13.81 -12.50
CA LEU A 193 -5.66 -12.56 -11.89
C LEU A 193 -4.98 -11.67 -12.92
N TYR A 194 -4.16 -12.24 -13.81
CA TYR A 194 -3.51 -11.52 -14.90
C TYR A 194 -4.50 -10.81 -15.83
N ARG A 195 -5.68 -11.39 -16.06
CA ARG A 195 -6.67 -10.82 -16.99
C ARG A 195 -7.65 -9.84 -16.35
N ARG A 196 -7.85 -9.95 -15.03
CA ARG A 196 -8.94 -9.28 -14.31
C ARG A 196 -8.47 -8.29 -13.26
N VAL A 197 -7.19 -8.33 -12.90
CA VAL A 197 -6.61 -7.59 -11.77
C VAL A 197 -5.27 -6.97 -12.12
N HIS A 198 -4.44 -7.69 -12.88
CA HIS A 198 -3.13 -7.20 -13.36
C HIS A 198 -3.36 -6.17 -14.48
N SER A 199 -2.86 -4.95 -14.28
CA SER A 199 -2.96 -3.80 -15.19
C SER A 199 -1.71 -3.66 -16.06
#